data_AF-D6WM88-F1
#
_entry.id   AF-D6WM88-F1
#
_cell.length_a   1.000
_cell.length_b   1.000
_cell.length_c   1.000
_cell.angle_alpha   90.00
_cell.angle_beta   90.00
_cell.angle_gamma   90.00
#
_symmetry.space_group_name_H-M   'P 1'
#
loop_
_entity.id
_entity.type
_entity.pdbx_description
1 polymer ?
#
loop_
_entity_poly.entity_id
_entity_poly.type
_entity_poly.pdbx_seq_one_letter_code
_entity_poly.pdbx_strand_id
1 'polypeptide(L)'
;MGMLLRTRKVALGLKVICIVSVTATYAVLGAVSRKHRTEEDSEFENVPTGRHLLGLIPPFNCTPAAINEFPADGFSRLQRQNGWIVLHVLLACYLFILLAVVCDDYFVPAIKKFCDSLNMREDVAGATFMAMASSSPELFINCVGTFVTQGDIGVGAIVGSAVFNVLAVPACCGLFANMVIYLDWWPISRDSMMYGISVILLICFLQDGKIYLYEAFALILVYAIYILIMFFNSPLMRLANSLVSKCRRKGHYVEIIAETTPLLTRGEEKSGVSEILETEFTLKDCEDLEESTKIWEWPSDQSRRGQFWWVLTWPISFLLYLTTPDCRKYPRLFVVTFIMCIFWIGVTSYIISWLITVIGDTLDIPDSVMGLTFLAAGMSVPEAVSSVIVTNQGYGSMGLSSSIASNTFDILLCLGLPWFIKTGYYPKSPKKRYIKINSAGLSYSAISLLSTLVLFYLSVAFNKFRLNWKVGLSCLLMYIAFLTLASLIELNTFFPVNLPTCDR
;
A
#
# COMPACT_ATOMS: atom_id res chain seq x y z
N MET A 1 -18.70 12.67 20.84
CA MET A 1 -19.01 13.55 19.68
C MET A 1 -17.84 14.44 19.23
N GLY A 2 -17.22 15.26 20.09
CA GLY A 2 -16.16 16.21 19.67
C GLY A 2 -14.85 15.58 19.18
N MET A 3 -14.52 14.37 19.64
CA MET A 3 -13.30 13.64 19.25
C MET A 3 -13.41 13.02 17.85
N LEU A 4 -14.56 12.44 17.50
CA LEU A 4 -14.89 11.86 16.18
C LEU A 4 -14.92 12.90 15.04
N LEU A 5 -15.42 14.11 15.33
CA LEU A 5 -15.38 15.23 14.39
C LEU A 5 -13.96 15.78 14.19
N ARG A 6 -13.06 15.61 15.18
CA ARG A 6 -11.65 16.02 15.08
C ARG A 6 -10.84 14.98 14.30
N THR A 7 -11.08 13.68 14.49
CA THR A 7 -10.44 12.60 13.71
C THR A 7 -10.87 12.61 12.24
N ARG A 8 -12.15 12.86 11.91
CA ARG A 8 -12.57 13.06 10.50
C ARG A 8 -11.89 14.27 9.83
N LYS A 9 -11.65 15.36 10.56
CA LYS A 9 -10.91 16.54 10.05
C LYS A 9 -9.42 16.26 9.85
N VAL A 10 -8.81 15.47 10.73
CA VAL A 10 -7.41 15.01 10.60
C VAL A 10 -7.27 14.04 9.43
N ALA A 11 -8.17 13.08 9.27
CA ALA A 11 -8.22 12.17 8.12
C ALA A 11 -8.37 12.91 6.78
N LEU A 12 -9.24 13.93 6.73
CA LEU A 12 -9.40 14.78 5.55
C LEU A 12 -8.15 15.64 5.29
N GLY A 13 -7.54 16.17 6.35
CA GLY A 13 -6.27 16.90 6.27
C GLY A 13 -5.13 16.01 5.76
N LEU A 14 -5.07 14.75 6.20
CA LEU A 14 -4.11 13.76 5.75
C LEU A 14 -4.29 13.42 4.27
N LYS A 15 -5.53 13.14 3.85
CA LYS A 15 -5.88 12.87 2.45
C LYS A 15 -5.47 14.04 1.55
N VAL A 16 -5.74 15.28 1.96
CA VAL A 16 -5.36 16.48 1.20
C VAL A 16 -3.85 16.71 1.23
N ILE A 17 -3.16 16.53 2.36
CA ILE A 17 -1.71 16.75 2.46
C ILE A 17 -0.94 15.71 1.67
N CYS A 18 -1.33 14.44 1.69
CA CYS A 18 -0.71 13.39 0.88
C CYS A 18 -0.94 13.62 -0.62
N ILE A 19 -2.17 13.97 -1.02
CA ILE A 19 -2.46 14.29 -2.43
C ILE A 19 -1.68 15.54 -2.86
N VAL A 20 -1.66 16.61 -2.04
CA VAL A 20 -0.93 17.85 -2.35
C VAL A 20 0.58 17.65 -2.32
N SER A 21 1.14 16.83 -1.41
CA SER A 21 2.57 16.56 -1.36
C SER A 21 3.04 15.76 -2.58
N VAL A 22 2.24 14.79 -3.02
CA VAL A 22 2.48 14.03 -4.26
C VAL A 22 2.35 14.99 -5.45
N THR A 23 1.27 15.74 -5.57
CA THR A 23 1.07 16.69 -6.68
C THR A 23 2.15 17.79 -6.71
N ALA A 24 2.63 18.26 -5.55
CA ALA A 24 3.71 19.24 -5.43
C ALA A 24 5.09 18.65 -5.78
N THR A 25 5.38 17.39 -5.41
CA THR A 25 6.60 16.71 -5.87
C THR A 25 6.57 16.53 -7.38
N TYR A 26 5.42 16.22 -7.97
CA TYR A 26 5.24 16.15 -9.42
C TYR A 26 5.33 17.51 -10.13
N ALA A 27 4.85 18.60 -9.53
CA ALA A 27 5.05 19.94 -10.07
C ALA A 27 6.54 20.33 -10.09
N VAL A 28 7.30 19.92 -9.07
CA VAL A 28 8.74 20.13 -8.98
C VAL A 28 9.50 19.22 -9.95
N LEU A 29 9.18 17.92 -10.01
CA LEU A 29 9.77 16.96 -10.95
C LEU A 29 9.45 17.30 -12.41
N GLY A 30 8.22 17.73 -12.69
CA GLY A 30 7.80 18.23 -14.00
C GLY A 30 8.51 19.53 -14.38
N ALA A 31 8.76 20.44 -13.42
CA ALA A 31 9.55 21.65 -13.68
C ALA A 31 11.05 21.35 -13.91
N VAL A 32 11.61 20.36 -13.21
CA VAL A 32 13.00 19.91 -13.37
C VAL A 32 13.18 19.15 -14.69
N SER A 33 12.25 18.27 -15.05
CA SER A 33 12.25 17.53 -16.33
C SER A 33 12.07 18.45 -17.54
N ARG A 34 11.19 19.47 -17.43
CA ARG A 34 10.99 20.48 -18.49
C ARG A 34 12.24 21.37 -18.68
N LYS A 35 13.04 21.57 -17.63
CA LYS A 35 14.31 22.32 -17.69
C LYS A 35 15.42 21.53 -18.41
N HIS A 36 15.48 20.20 -18.23
CA HIS A 36 16.47 19.33 -18.86
C HIS A 36 16.22 19.12 -20.37
N ARG A 37 14.96 19.18 -20.81
CA ARG A 37 14.58 19.05 -22.23
C ARG A 37 15.06 20.22 -23.10
N THR A 38 15.17 21.42 -22.52
CA THR A 38 15.75 22.58 -23.21
C THR A 38 17.25 22.44 -23.49
N GLU A 39 17.96 21.54 -22.80
CA GLU A 39 19.40 21.30 -23.02
C GLU A 39 19.63 20.15 -24.02
N GLU A 40 18.87 19.04 -23.94
CA GLU A 40 19.01 17.89 -24.87
C GLU A 40 18.49 18.16 -26.30
N ASP A 41 17.43 18.96 -26.48
CA ASP A 41 16.92 19.30 -27.83
C ASP A 41 17.94 20.12 -28.66
N SER A 42 19.01 20.64 -28.03
CA SER A 42 20.09 21.36 -28.73
C SER A 42 21.25 20.48 -29.21
N GLU A 43 21.33 19.21 -28.79
CA GLU A 43 22.47 18.33 -29.07
C GLU A 43 22.14 17.15 -30.01
N PHE A 44 20.86 16.90 -30.31
CA PHE A 44 20.41 15.71 -31.08
C PHE A 44 19.73 16.01 -32.43
N GLU A 45 19.95 17.18 -33.01
CA GLU A 45 19.48 17.50 -34.36
C GLU A 45 20.54 17.07 -35.39
N ASN A 46 20.61 15.76 -35.74
CA ASN A 46 21.16 15.24 -37.01
C ASN A 46 21.15 13.69 -37.07
N VAL A 47 20.01 13.05 -37.40
CA VAL A 47 20.02 11.70 -38.01
C VAL A 47 18.93 11.62 -39.09
N PRO A 48 19.25 11.30 -40.35
CA PRO A 48 18.28 11.27 -41.44
C PRO A 48 17.43 9.99 -41.43
N THR A 49 16.15 10.16 -41.77
CA THR A 49 15.11 9.12 -41.84
C THR A 49 15.26 8.24 -43.09
N GLY A 50 15.56 6.94 -42.90
CA GLY A 50 15.56 5.92 -43.95
C GLY A 50 14.39 4.95 -43.78
N ARG A 51 13.57 4.80 -44.84
CA ARG A 51 12.46 3.83 -44.92
C ARG A 51 13.00 2.39 -44.97
N HIS A 52 12.44 1.46 -44.18
CA HIS A 52 12.73 0.02 -44.30
C HIS A 52 11.46 -0.84 -44.32
N LEU A 53 11.25 -1.54 -45.43
CA LEU A 53 10.33 -2.67 -45.61
C LEU A 53 11.16 -3.97 -45.57
N LEU A 54 10.68 -4.95 -44.80
CA LEU A 54 11.08 -6.37 -44.73
C LEU A 54 12.59 -6.69 -44.57
N GLY A 55 12.99 -7.02 -43.35
CA GLY A 55 14.25 -7.72 -43.05
C GLY A 55 14.66 -7.57 -41.59
N LEU A 56 14.75 -8.70 -40.87
CA LEU A 56 15.41 -8.87 -39.56
C LEU A 56 15.19 -7.74 -38.55
N ILE A 57 14.22 -7.91 -37.65
CA ILE A 57 14.03 -7.06 -36.47
C ILE A 57 15.38 -6.97 -35.72
N PRO A 58 16.07 -5.82 -35.73
CA PRO A 58 17.21 -5.60 -34.85
C PRO A 58 16.69 -5.63 -33.41
N PRO A 59 17.51 -5.95 -32.40
CA PRO A 59 17.09 -5.73 -31.02
C PRO A 59 16.82 -4.23 -30.87
N PHE A 60 15.55 -3.85 -30.76
CA PHE A 60 15.18 -2.47 -30.46
C PHE A 60 15.87 -2.07 -29.15
N ASN A 61 16.67 -1.01 -29.17
CA ASN A 61 17.22 -0.35 -27.98
C ASN A 61 16.14 0.47 -27.26
N CYS A 62 14.90 0.00 -27.25
CA CYS A 62 13.76 0.69 -26.67
C CYS A 62 12.72 -0.30 -26.16
N THR A 63 11.94 0.12 -25.15
CA THR A 63 10.83 -0.65 -24.58
C THR A 63 9.51 -0.17 -25.18
N PRO A 64 8.57 -1.05 -25.55
CA PRO A 64 7.25 -0.60 -26.01
C PRO A 64 6.52 0.14 -24.88
N ALA A 65 5.79 1.21 -25.22
CA ALA A 65 5.00 1.96 -24.23
C ALA A 65 3.86 1.09 -23.67
N ALA A 66 3.70 1.06 -22.34
CA ALA A 66 2.69 0.24 -21.67
C ALA A 66 1.24 0.65 -22.00
N ILE A 67 1.03 1.89 -22.46
CA ILE A 67 -0.29 2.36 -22.90
C ILE A 67 -0.88 1.51 -24.03
N ASN A 68 -0.03 0.92 -24.89
CA ASN A 68 -0.47 0.05 -25.99
C ASN A 68 -0.95 -1.33 -25.52
N GLU A 69 -0.72 -1.68 -24.25
CA GLU A 69 -1.19 -2.94 -23.65
C GLU A 69 -2.62 -2.80 -23.11
N PHE A 70 -3.11 -1.58 -23.00
CA PHE A 70 -4.47 -1.25 -22.59
C PHE A 70 -5.33 -0.83 -23.79
N PRO A 71 -6.68 -0.89 -23.66
CA PRO A 71 -7.56 -0.35 -24.69
C PRO A 71 -7.35 1.16 -24.87
N ALA A 72 -7.64 1.66 -26.08
CA ALA A 72 -7.59 3.08 -26.36
C ALA A 72 -8.65 3.83 -25.54
N ASP A 73 -8.24 4.95 -24.93
CA ASP A 73 -9.08 5.89 -24.16
C ASP A 73 -9.97 6.78 -25.06
N GLY A 74 -9.76 6.72 -26.38
CA GLY A 74 -10.50 7.51 -27.36
C GLY A 74 -10.00 8.94 -27.53
N PHE A 75 -8.93 9.33 -26.83
CA PHE A 75 -8.32 10.65 -26.93
C PHE A 75 -6.92 10.58 -27.57
N SER A 76 -6.58 11.57 -28.40
CA SER A 76 -5.20 11.70 -28.88
C SER A 76 -4.28 12.25 -27.79
N ARG A 77 -2.98 11.95 -27.86
CA ARG A 77 -1.98 12.48 -26.91
C ARG A 77 -2.02 14.01 -26.83
N LEU A 78 -2.23 14.69 -27.95
CA LEU A 78 -2.38 16.14 -28.01
C LEU A 78 -3.63 16.62 -27.27
N GLN A 79 -4.76 15.92 -27.40
CA GLN A 79 -5.96 16.24 -26.63
C GLN A 79 -5.73 16.05 -25.13
N ARG A 80 -5.05 14.97 -24.72
CA ARG A 80 -4.66 14.75 -23.31
C ARG A 80 -3.83 15.91 -22.76
N GLN A 81 -2.81 16.33 -23.51
CA GLN A 81 -1.93 17.46 -23.15
C GLN A 81 -2.67 18.81 -23.13
N ASN A 82 -3.68 19.00 -23.98
CA ASN A 82 -4.52 20.21 -24.02
C ASN A 82 -5.53 20.31 -22.85
N GLY A 83 -5.46 19.42 -21.86
CA GLY A 83 -6.20 19.53 -20.59
C GLY A 83 -7.11 18.34 -20.28
N TRP A 84 -7.36 17.43 -21.22
CA TRP A 84 -8.17 16.22 -20.98
C TRP A 84 -7.52 15.25 -19.98
N ILE A 85 -6.22 15.41 -19.69
CA ILE A 85 -5.53 14.72 -18.59
C ILE A 85 -6.20 14.95 -17.23
N VAL A 86 -6.77 16.14 -16.98
CA VAL A 86 -7.41 16.45 -15.68
C VAL A 86 -8.60 15.51 -15.41
N LEU A 87 -9.34 15.14 -16.46
CA LEU A 87 -10.45 14.19 -16.34
C LEU A 87 -9.95 12.80 -15.91
N HIS A 88 -8.83 12.33 -16.49
CA HIS A 88 -8.22 11.06 -16.13
C HIS A 88 -7.74 11.05 -14.68
N VAL A 89 -7.12 12.15 -14.22
CA VAL A 89 -6.68 12.31 -12.82
C VAL A 89 -7.87 12.32 -11.86
N LEU A 90 -8.92 13.09 -12.15
CA LEU A 90 -10.12 13.14 -11.32
C LEU A 90 -10.81 11.78 -11.24
N LEU A 91 -10.91 11.07 -12.37
CA LEU A 91 -11.47 9.73 -12.41
C LEU A 91 -10.62 8.73 -11.61
N ALA A 92 -9.29 8.78 -11.73
CA ALA A 92 -8.39 7.94 -10.94
C ALA A 92 -8.56 8.19 -9.43
N CYS A 93 -8.62 9.45 -8.99
CA CYS A 93 -8.89 9.79 -7.60
C CYS A 93 -10.27 9.28 -7.13
N TYR A 94 -11.30 9.38 -7.98
CA TYR A 94 -12.63 8.86 -7.66
C TYR A 94 -12.65 7.34 -7.49
N LEU A 95 -11.92 6.62 -8.33
CA LEU A 95 -11.80 5.16 -8.25
C LEU A 95 -10.98 4.71 -7.04
N PHE A 96 -9.96 5.47 -6.60
CA PHE A 96 -9.29 5.19 -5.32
C PHE A 96 -10.23 5.33 -4.13
N ILE A 97 -11.16 6.30 -4.16
CA ILE A 97 -12.19 6.43 -3.12
C ILE A 97 -13.13 5.22 -3.15
N LEU A 98 -13.57 4.80 -4.35
CA LEU A 98 -14.38 3.59 -4.51
C LEU A 98 -13.67 2.35 -3.94
N LEU A 99 -12.39 2.16 -4.30
CA LEU A 99 -11.58 1.04 -3.84
C LEU A 99 -11.45 1.02 -2.31
N ALA A 100 -11.17 2.17 -1.71
CA ALA A 100 -11.08 2.32 -0.26
C ALA A 100 -12.40 1.94 0.45
N VAL A 101 -13.54 2.42 -0.07
CA VAL A 101 -14.87 2.10 0.47
C VAL A 101 -15.17 0.60 0.35
N VAL A 102 -14.88 -0.02 -0.79
CA VAL A 102 -15.09 -1.47 -0.97
C VAL A 102 -14.24 -2.29 0.00
N CYS A 103 -12.99 -1.91 0.20
CA CYS A 103 -12.06 -2.60 1.10
C CYS A 103 -12.48 -2.45 2.58
N ASP A 104 -12.66 -1.22 3.05
CA ASP A 104 -12.87 -0.95 4.48
C ASP A 104 -14.31 -1.28 4.92
N ASP A 105 -15.33 -0.88 4.15
CA ASP A 105 -16.72 -0.94 4.59
C ASP A 105 -17.42 -2.27 4.25
N TYR A 106 -16.96 -2.99 3.22
CA TYR A 106 -17.60 -4.23 2.77
C TYR A 106 -16.69 -5.46 2.88
N PHE A 107 -15.44 -5.36 2.43
CA PHE A 107 -14.55 -6.52 2.33
C PHE A 107 -13.97 -6.95 3.68
N VAL A 108 -13.50 -6.02 4.52
CA VAL A 108 -13.01 -6.31 5.87
C VAL A 108 -14.10 -6.96 6.75
N PRO A 109 -15.35 -6.44 6.83
CA PRO A 109 -16.43 -7.10 7.56
C PRO A 109 -16.80 -8.48 7.02
N ALA A 110 -16.80 -8.66 5.69
CA ALA A 110 -17.08 -9.95 5.07
C ALA A 110 -16.01 -11.00 5.43
N ILE A 111 -14.73 -10.62 5.44
CA ILE A 111 -13.62 -11.47 5.89
C ILE A 111 -13.78 -11.82 7.36
N LYS A 112 -14.19 -10.88 8.21
CA LYS A 112 -14.39 -11.21 9.62
C LYS A 112 -15.49 -12.24 9.81
N LYS A 113 -16.65 -12.08 9.17
CA LYS A 113 -17.72 -13.10 9.23
C LYS A 113 -17.25 -14.46 8.69
N PHE A 114 -16.37 -14.45 7.69
CA PHE A 114 -15.72 -15.67 7.21
C PHE A 114 -14.81 -16.30 8.28
N CYS A 115 -13.98 -15.51 8.98
CA CYS A 115 -13.15 -15.99 10.10
C CYS A 115 -13.99 -16.53 11.27
N ASP A 116 -15.08 -15.84 11.63
CA ASP A 116 -16.02 -16.25 12.68
C ASP A 116 -16.66 -17.61 12.33
N SER A 117 -17.06 -17.80 11.06
CA SER A 117 -17.61 -19.06 10.58
C SER A 117 -16.60 -20.23 10.58
N LEU A 118 -15.30 -19.93 10.55
CA LEU A 118 -14.22 -20.92 10.63
C LEU A 118 -13.75 -21.18 12.08
N ASN A 119 -14.35 -20.51 13.07
CA ASN A 119 -13.97 -20.58 14.48
C ASN A 119 -12.46 -20.35 14.70
N MET A 120 -11.90 -19.38 13.97
CA MET A 120 -10.49 -19.01 14.07
C MET A 120 -10.23 -18.17 15.32
N ARG A 121 -9.06 -18.35 15.92
CA ARG A 121 -8.61 -17.52 17.05
C ARG A 121 -8.42 -16.07 16.58
N GLU A 122 -8.97 -15.11 17.32
CA GLU A 122 -9.00 -13.69 16.93
C GLU A 122 -7.60 -13.13 16.66
N ASP A 123 -6.61 -13.55 17.45
CA ASP A 123 -5.21 -13.15 17.31
C ASP A 123 -4.61 -13.58 15.95
N VAL A 124 -5.06 -14.72 15.41
CA VAL A 124 -4.60 -15.25 14.12
C VAL A 124 -5.40 -14.64 12.96
N ALA A 125 -6.71 -14.47 13.14
CA ALA A 125 -7.59 -13.83 12.17
C ALA A 125 -7.21 -12.36 11.93
N GLY A 126 -6.96 -11.62 13.01
CA GLY A 126 -6.52 -10.23 12.97
C GLY A 126 -5.16 -10.05 12.33
N ALA A 127 -4.20 -10.93 12.64
CA ALA A 127 -2.85 -10.77 12.12
C ALA A 127 -2.69 -11.26 10.66
N THR A 128 -3.54 -12.16 10.17
CA THR A 128 -3.39 -12.78 8.83
C THR A 128 -4.47 -12.32 7.86
N PHE A 129 -5.74 -12.55 8.19
CA PHE A 129 -6.85 -12.33 7.26
C PHE A 129 -7.23 -10.85 7.17
N MET A 130 -7.15 -10.09 8.27
CA MET A 130 -7.38 -8.64 8.21
C MET A 130 -6.25 -7.91 7.48
N ALA A 131 -4.99 -8.34 7.63
CA ALA A 131 -3.88 -7.80 6.85
C ALA A 131 -4.03 -8.14 5.35
N MET A 132 -4.43 -9.38 5.02
CA MET A 132 -4.78 -9.76 3.65
C MET A 132 -5.94 -8.93 3.09
N ALA A 133 -6.90 -8.56 3.93
CA ALA A 133 -8.04 -7.74 3.54
C ALA A 133 -7.60 -6.34 3.10
N SER A 134 -6.75 -5.68 3.90
CA SER A 134 -6.28 -4.31 3.62
C SER A 134 -5.36 -4.25 2.40
N SER A 135 -4.51 -5.26 2.22
CA SER A 135 -3.57 -5.38 1.09
C SER A 135 -4.16 -5.98 -0.19
N SER A 136 -5.46 -6.33 -0.22
CA SER A 136 -6.07 -6.93 -1.41
C SER A 136 -6.00 -6.05 -2.67
N PRO A 137 -6.23 -4.72 -2.61
CA PRO A 137 -5.95 -3.81 -3.73
C PRO A 137 -4.58 -4.02 -4.38
N GLU A 138 -3.54 -4.21 -3.56
CA GLU A 138 -2.16 -4.36 -4.00
C GLU A 138 -1.96 -5.69 -4.73
N LEU A 139 -2.54 -6.78 -4.19
CA LEU A 139 -2.54 -8.07 -4.85
C LEU A 139 -3.16 -7.97 -6.25
N PHE A 140 -4.32 -7.32 -6.38
CA PHE A 140 -4.99 -7.18 -7.68
C PHE A 140 -4.23 -6.27 -8.63
N ILE A 141 -3.64 -5.18 -8.14
CA ILE A 141 -2.80 -4.31 -8.96
C ILE A 141 -1.55 -5.04 -9.45
N ASN A 142 -0.92 -5.88 -8.62
CA ASN A 142 0.21 -6.67 -9.07
C ASN A 142 -0.22 -7.82 -10.00
N CYS A 143 -1.42 -8.39 -9.84
CA CYS A 143 -2.01 -9.28 -10.82
C CYS A 143 -2.18 -8.59 -12.18
N VAL A 144 -2.73 -7.37 -12.22
CA VAL A 144 -2.85 -6.58 -13.46
C VAL A 144 -1.46 -6.29 -14.04
N GLY A 145 -0.53 -5.84 -13.20
CA GLY A 145 0.86 -5.59 -13.53
C GLY A 145 1.58 -6.80 -14.14
N THR A 146 1.25 -8.00 -13.64
CA THR A 146 1.89 -9.25 -14.04
C THR A 146 1.19 -9.89 -15.25
N PHE A 147 -0.13 -9.92 -15.33
CA PHE A 147 -0.86 -10.65 -16.39
C PHE A 147 -1.24 -9.80 -17.59
N VAL A 148 -1.55 -8.53 -17.38
CA VAL A 148 -2.02 -7.62 -18.44
C VAL A 148 -0.82 -6.87 -19.02
N THR A 149 -0.06 -6.21 -18.16
CA THR A 149 1.05 -5.36 -18.62
C THR A 149 2.38 -6.12 -18.66
N GLN A 150 3.29 -5.74 -19.56
CA GLN A 150 4.71 -6.07 -19.46
C GLN A 150 5.50 -4.97 -18.74
N GLY A 151 4.86 -3.85 -18.43
CA GLY A 151 5.43 -2.81 -17.58
C GLY A 151 5.63 -3.28 -16.13
N ASP A 152 6.62 -2.70 -15.46
CA ASP A 152 6.97 -3.03 -14.08
C ASP A 152 6.12 -2.27 -13.03
N ILE A 153 4.91 -1.86 -13.43
CA ILE A 153 3.99 -1.05 -12.61
C ILE A 153 3.60 -1.75 -11.31
N GLY A 154 3.38 -3.07 -11.35
CA GLY A 154 2.99 -3.87 -10.19
C GLY A 154 4.10 -3.98 -9.13
N VAL A 155 5.34 -4.19 -9.56
CA VAL A 155 6.50 -4.25 -8.68
C VAL A 155 6.81 -2.88 -8.09
N GLY A 156 6.74 -1.83 -8.91
CA GLY A 156 6.87 -0.45 -8.46
C GLY A 156 5.82 -0.11 -7.40
N ALA A 157 4.56 -0.49 -7.60
CA ALA A 157 3.47 -0.24 -6.65
C ALA A 157 3.71 -0.89 -5.28
N ILE A 158 4.17 -2.14 -5.23
CA ILE A 158 4.43 -2.85 -3.98
C ILE A 158 5.66 -2.27 -3.25
N VAL A 159 6.74 -1.96 -3.98
CA VAL A 159 7.91 -1.31 -3.37
C VAL A 159 7.56 0.08 -2.84
N GLY A 160 6.77 0.84 -3.60
CA GLY A 160 6.29 2.16 -3.19
C GLY A 160 5.38 2.12 -1.97
N SER A 161 4.41 1.20 -1.94
CA SER A 161 3.49 1.01 -0.81
C SER A 161 4.26 0.64 0.45
N ALA A 162 5.23 -0.27 0.33
CA ALA A 162 6.05 -0.67 1.45
C ALA A 162 6.84 0.51 2.07
N VAL A 163 7.35 1.44 1.25
CA VAL A 163 8.00 2.67 1.76
C VAL A 163 7.00 3.63 2.39
N PHE A 164 5.82 3.77 1.78
CA PHE A 164 4.74 4.57 2.34
C PHE A 164 4.35 4.06 3.73
N ASN A 165 4.21 2.74 3.89
CA ASN A 165 3.84 2.11 5.14
C ASN A 165 4.96 2.13 6.20
N VAL A 166 6.22 2.03 5.80
CA VAL A 166 7.37 2.12 6.74
C VAL A 166 7.67 3.56 7.18
N LEU A 167 7.47 4.56 6.32
CA LEU A 167 7.90 5.93 6.60
C LEU A 167 6.72 6.92 6.70
N ALA A 168 5.82 6.92 5.72
CA ALA A 168 4.72 7.90 5.68
C ALA A 168 3.66 7.60 6.76
N VAL A 169 3.30 6.34 7.01
CA VAL A 169 2.34 5.98 8.08
C VAL A 169 2.85 6.40 9.46
N PRO A 170 4.04 5.98 9.95
CA PRO A 170 4.57 6.47 11.22
C PRO A 170 4.84 7.99 11.23
N ALA A 171 5.14 8.61 10.10
CA ALA A 171 5.20 10.08 10.01
C ALA A 171 3.84 10.71 10.30
N CYS A 172 2.77 10.17 9.70
CA CYS A 172 1.40 10.62 9.93
C CYS A 172 0.99 10.39 11.38
N CYS A 173 1.26 9.20 11.94
CA CYS A 173 0.99 8.90 13.34
C CYS A 173 1.75 9.85 14.27
N GLY A 174 3.04 10.10 14.04
CA GLY A 174 3.83 10.99 14.89
C GLY A 174 3.45 12.47 14.81
N LEU A 175 3.02 12.95 13.64
CA LEU A 175 2.68 14.36 13.41
C LEU A 175 1.23 14.69 13.77
N PHE A 176 0.29 13.76 13.55
CA PHE A 176 -1.14 13.99 13.73
C PHE A 176 -1.72 13.31 14.96
N ALA A 177 -0.98 12.45 15.66
CA ALA A 177 -1.40 11.99 16.98
C ALA A 177 -1.31 13.15 17.98
N ASN A 178 -2.35 13.34 18.78
CA ASN A 178 -2.35 14.35 19.85
C ASN A 178 -1.62 13.88 21.12
N MET A 179 -0.92 12.74 21.06
CA MET A 179 -0.32 12.07 22.21
C MET A 179 1.06 11.50 21.85
N VAL A 180 1.93 11.33 22.85
CA VAL A 180 3.17 10.57 22.69
C VAL A 180 2.84 9.09 22.74
N ILE A 181 3.24 8.37 21.70
CA ILE A 181 2.92 6.94 21.56
C ILE A 181 4.09 6.12 22.09
N TYR A 182 3.80 5.22 23.01
CA TYR A 182 4.75 4.25 23.50
C TYR A 182 4.61 3.00 22.65
N LEU A 183 5.73 2.58 22.04
CA LEU A 183 5.76 1.45 21.14
C LEU A 183 6.32 0.23 21.87
N ASP A 184 5.67 -0.91 21.71
CA ASP A 184 6.20 -2.17 22.19
C ASP A 184 7.39 -2.61 21.32
N TRP A 185 8.53 -2.85 21.97
CA TRP A 185 9.75 -3.24 21.25
C TRP A 185 9.57 -4.56 20.49
N TRP A 186 8.95 -5.55 21.13
CA TRP A 186 8.92 -6.92 20.62
C TRP A 186 8.20 -7.08 19.27
N PRO A 187 6.93 -6.65 19.10
CA PRO A 187 6.23 -6.79 17.82
C PRO A 187 6.93 -6.05 16.69
N ILE A 188 7.38 -4.82 16.94
CA ILE A 188 8.04 -3.98 15.92
C ILE A 188 9.35 -4.60 15.46
N SER A 189 10.19 -5.07 16.39
CA SER A 189 11.44 -5.74 16.02
C SER A 189 11.18 -7.02 15.25
N ARG A 190 10.23 -7.85 15.68
CA ARG A 190 9.87 -9.10 15.00
C ARG A 190 9.43 -8.82 13.56
N ASP A 191 8.48 -7.90 13.37
CA ASP A 191 7.92 -7.61 12.05
C ASP A 191 8.94 -6.91 11.15
N SER A 192 9.75 -6.00 11.71
CA SER A 192 10.85 -5.37 10.96
C SER A 192 11.93 -6.37 10.54
N MET A 193 12.23 -7.38 11.37
CA MET A 193 13.19 -8.43 11.02
C MET A 193 12.65 -9.32 9.90
N MET A 194 11.39 -9.75 9.98
CA MET A 194 10.76 -10.59 8.94
C MET A 194 10.63 -9.83 7.63
N TYR A 195 10.25 -8.56 7.70
CA TYR A 195 10.23 -7.67 6.55
C TYR A 195 11.63 -7.49 5.94
N GLY A 196 12.67 -7.28 6.76
CA GLY A 196 14.06 -7.21 6.29
C GLY A 196 14.53 -8.47 5.57
N ILE A 197 14.19 -9.66 6.08
CA ILE A 197 14.46 -10.94 5.40
C ILE A 197 13.75 -11.00 4.05
N SER A 198 12.49 -10.56 3.99
CA SER A 198 11.67 -10.54 2.78
C SER A 198 12.25 -9.61 1.72
N VAL A 199 12.70 -8.42 2.11
CA VAL A 199 13.35 -7.45 1.23
C VAL A 199 14.71 -7.97 0.71
N ILE A 200 15.53 -8.59 1.57
CA ILE A 200 16.80 -9.19 1.15
C ILE A 200 16.57 -10.26 0.09
N LEU A 201 15.57 -11.13 0.31
CA LEU A 201 15.21 -12.17 -0.63
C LEU A 201 14.74 -11.58 -1.97
N LEU A 202 13.92 -10.53 -1.93
CA LEU A 202 13.51 -9.79 -3.11
C LEU A 202 14.71 -9.20 -3.86
N ILE A 203 15.65 -8.53 -3.17
CA ILE A 203 16.87 -7.98 -3.79
C ILE A 203 17.66 -9.07 -4.52
N CYS A 204 17.84 -10.24 -3.90
CA CYS A 204 18.54 -11.37 -4.53
C CYS A 204 17.84 -11.83 -5.83
N PHE A 205 16.51 -11.87 -5.86
CA PHE A 205 15.75 -12.29 -7.04
C PHE A 205 15.65 -11.22 -8.13
N LEU A 206 15.86 -9.94 -7.79
CA LEU A 206 15.85 -8.85 -8.77
C LEU A 206 17.21 -8.65 -9.47
N GLN A 207 18.30 -9.27 -8.99
CA GLN A 207 19.66 -9.01 -9.50
C GLN A 207 19.87 -9.43 -10.96
N ASP A 208 19.27 -10.53 -11.40
CA ASP A 208 19.43 -11.07 -12.74
C ASP A 208 18.35 -10.59 -13.73
N GLY A 209 17.40 -9.80 -13.26
CA GLY A 209 16.26 -9.29 -14.01
C GLY A 209 15.30 -10.38 -14.51
N LYS A 210 15.37 -11.60 -13.96
CA LYS A 210 14.57 -12.75 -14.41
C LYS A 210 14.05 -13.54 -13.23
N ILE A 211 12.74 -13.53 -13.05
CA ILE A 211 12.10 -14.27 -11.96
C ILE A 211 11.74 -15.67 -12.43
N TYR A 212 12.36 -16.69 -11.85
CA TYR A 212 12.06 -18.09 -12.09
C TYR A 212 10.94 -18.61 -11.18
N LEU A 213 10.34 -19.74 -11.58
CA LEU A 213 9.26 -20.39 -10.80
C LEU A 213 9.69 -20.73 -9.36
N TYR A 214 10.93 -21.19 -9.16
CA TYR A 214 11.41 -21.57 -7.83
C TYR A 214 11.61 -20.35 -6.92
N GLU A 215 11.90 -19.18 -7.48
CA GLU A 215 12.06 -17.91 -6.75
C GLU A 215 10.70 -17.41 -6.29
N ALA A 216 9.71 -17.43 -7.19
CA ALA A 216 8.33 -17.10 -6.84
C ALA A 216 7.75 -18.07 -5.79
N PHE A 217 8.03 -19.38 -5.92
CA PHE A 217 7.64 -20.37 -4.92
C PHE A 217 8.34 -20.14 -3.57
N ALA A 218 9.63 -19.74 -3.58
CA ALA A 218 10.37 -19.44 -2.36
C ALA A 218 9.75 -18.26 -1.59
N LEU A 219 9.28 -17.21 -2.27
CA LEU A 219 8.56 -16.09 -1.62
C LEU A 219 7.31 -16.58 -0.88
N ILE A 220 6.48 -17.39 -1.54
CA ILE A 220 5.26 -17.96 -0.94
C ILE A 220 5.61 -18.89 0.23
N LEU A 221 6.66 -19.70 0.09
CA LEU A 221 7.12 -20.61 1.16
C LEU A 221 7.58 -19.83 2.40
N VAL A 222 8.34 -18.75 2.21
CA VAL A 222 8.77 -17.88 3.31
C VAL A 222 7.57 -17.21 3.98
N TYR A 223 6.53 -16.85 3.23
CA TYR A 223 5.28 -16.35 3.82
C TYR A 223 4.58 -17.41 4.68
N ALA A 224 4.51 -18.65 4.21
CA ALA A 224 3.96 -19.75 5.01
C ALA A 224 4.75 -19.96 6.31
N ILE A 225 6.09 -19.88 6.25
CA ILE A 225 6.96 -19.93 7.43
C ILE A 225 6.69 -18.73 8.36
N TYR A 226 6.49 -17.52 7.82
CA TYR A 226 6.14 -16.34 8.59
C TYR A 226 4.81 -16.52 9.35
N ILE A 227 3.76 -17.02 8.69
CA ILE A 227 2.48 -17.34 9.35
C ILE A 227 2.70 -18.35 10.48
N LEU A 228 3.52 -19.39 10.25
CA LEU A 228 3.83 -20.37 11.30
C LEU A 228 4.56 -19.74 12.49
N ILE A 229 5.55 -18.87 12.25
CA ILE A 229 6.25 -18.12 13.32
C ILE A 229 5.26 -17.25 14.10
N MET A 230 4.34 -16.59 13.40
CA MET A 230 3.30 -15.77 14.01
C MET A 230 2.33 -16.60 14.85
N PHE A 231 1.98 -17.81 14.40
CA PHE A 231 1.17 -18.75 15.17
C PHE A 231 1.84 -19.14 16.50
N PHE A 232 3.17 -19.29 16.50
CA PHE A 232 3.97 -19.54 17.70
C PHE A 232 4.49 -18.26 18.39
N ASN A 233 3.85 -17.10 18.18
CA ASN A 233 4.33 -15.83 18.75
C ASN A 233 4.34 -15.83 20.30
N SER A 234 3.35 -16.44 20.96
CA SER A 234 3.24 -16.48 22.43
C SER A 234 4.44 -17.14 23.14
N PRO A 235 4.94 -18.33 22.72
CA PRO A 235 6.19 -18.88 23.27
C PRO A 235 7.43 -18.08 22.84
N LEU A 236 7.45 -17.51 21.63
CA LEU A 236 8.56 -16.71 21.12
C LEU A 236 8.79 -15.45 21.96
N MET A 237 7.71 -14.76 22.31
CA MET A 237 7.72 -13.57 23.18
C MET A 237 8.28 -13.88 24.56
N ARG A 238 7.89 -15.02 25.16
CA ARG A 238 8.41 -15.48 26.46
C ARG A 238 9.90 -15.80 26.40
N LEU A 239 10.35 -16.45 25.33
CA LEU A 239 11.76 -16.76 25.12
C LEU A 239 12.59 -15.48 24.96
N ALA A 240 12.10 -14.54 24.16
CA ALA A 240 12.78 -13.26 23.93
C ALA A 240 12.90 -12.42 25.20
N ASN A 241 11.83 -12.32 25.98
CA ASN A 241 11.87 -11.63 27.27
C ASN A 241 12.88 -12.29 28.23
N SER A 242 12.99 -13.62 28.22
CA SER A 242 13.99 -14.37 29.00
C SER A 242 15.44 -14.12 28.52
N LEU A 243 15.66 -13.97 27.21
CA LEU A 243 16.97 -13.63 26.65
C LEU A 243 17.37 -12.17 26.96
N VAL A 244 16.43 -11.23 26.79
CA VAL A 244 16.64 -9.82 27.10
C VAL A 244 16.88 -9.60 28.59
N SER A 245 16.16 -10.31 29.48
CA SER A 245 16.38 -10.24 30.92
C SER A 245 17.74 -10.81 31.35
N LYS A 246 18.31 -11.74 30.59
CA LYS A 246 19.67 -12.25 30.81
C LYS A 246 20.75 -11.25 30.36
N CYS A 247 20.49 -10.49 29.30
CA CYS A 247 21.45 -9.52 28.76
C CYS A 247 21.42 -8.14 29.46
N ARG A 248 20.33 -7.81 30.18
CA ARG A 248 20.18 -6.48 30.82
C ARG A 248 20.50 -6.54 32.33
N ARG A 249 21.56 -5.84 32.76
CA ARG A 249 21.90 -5.66 34.20
C ARG A 249 20.70 -5.09 34.98
N LYS A 250 20.50 -5.60 36.22
CA LYS A 250 19.52 -5.10 37.21
C LYS A 250 19.58 -3.58 37.32
N GLY A 251 18.62 -2.92 36.67
CA GLY A 251 18.35 -1.50 36.78
C GLY A 251 16.84 -1.33 36.73
N HIS A 252 16.28 -1.04 37.90
CA HIS A 252 14.88 -0.80 38.25
C HIS A 252 13.96 -0.56 37.03
N TYR A 253 13.18 -1.59 36.68
CA TYR A 253 12.07 -1.46 35.74
C TYR A 253 10.80 -1.74 36.54
N VAL A 254 10.01 -0.70 36.76
CA VAL A 254 8.60 -0.86 37.09
C VAL A 254 7.99 -1.54 35.88
N GLU A 255 7.42 -2.71 36.11
CA GLU A 255 6.59 -3.43 35.15
C GLU A 255 5.42 -2.52 34.80
N ILE A 256 5.55 -1.73 33.73
CA ILE A 256 4.37 -1.16 33.08
C ILE A 256 3.76 -2.33 32.37
N ILE A 257 2.80 -2.92 33.07
CA ILE A 257 1.84 -3.90 32.61
C ILE A 257 1.46 -3.53 31.18
N ALA A 258 1.60 -4.50 30.28
CA ALA A 258 1.08 -4.42 28.92
C ALA A 258 -0.30 -3.77 28.93
N GLU A 259 -0.52 -2.83 28.02
CA GLU A 259 -1.69 -1.97 27.97
C GLU A 259 -2.99 -2.80 27.81
N THR A 260 -3.56 -3.23 28.93
CA THR A 260 -4.92 -3.76 29.06
C THR A 260 -5.60 -3.11 30.25
N THR A 261 -5.67 -1.78 30.28
CA THR A 261 -6.70 -1.03 31.05
C THR A 261 -6.60 0.48 30.77
N PRO A 262 -7.63 1.12 30.19
CA PRO A 262 -7.94 2.48 30.60
C PRO A 262 -8.45 2.44 32.05
N LEU A 263 -8.20 3.51 32.80
CA LEU A 263 -8.54 3.67 34.22
C LEU A 263 -10.07 3.62 34.48
N LEU A 264 -10.67 2.44 34.55
CA LEU A 264 -11.98 2.23 35.18
C LEU A 264 -12.06 0.88 35.92
N THR A 265 -12.12 1.00 37.25
CA THR A 265 -12.73 0.10 38.25
C THR A 265 -12.18 -1.31 38.49
N ARG A 266 -11.87 -1.51 39.78
CA ARG A 266 -11.35 -2.69 40.48
C ARG A 266 -12.48 -3.68 40.77
N GLY A 267 -12.39 -4.91 40.25
CA GLY A 267 -13.24 -6.04 40.65
C GLY A 267 -13.25 -7.21 39.66
N GLU A 268 -12.45 -8.23 39.96
CA GLU A 268 -12.61 -9.68 39.65
C GLU A 268 -12.68 -10.21 38.19
N GLU A 269 -11.74 -11.14 37.94
CA GLU A 269 -11.76 -12.32 37.05
C GLU A 269 -11.79 -12.21 35.50
N LYS A 270 -10.60 -12.48 34.92
CA LYS A 270 -10.32 -13.36 33.74
C LYS A 270 -11.40 -13.49 32.65
N SER A 271 -11.71 -12.42 31.92
CA SER A 271 -12.29 -12.54 30.56
C SER A 271 -12.25 -11.25 29.72
N GLY A 272 -11.56 -10.19 30.16
CA GLY A 272 -11.85 -8.83 29.68
C GLY A 272 -11.22 -8.38 28.35
N VAL A 273 -10.21 -9.04 27.78
CA VAL A 273 -9.54 -8.54 26.55
C VAL A 273 -10.30 -8.94 25.29
N SER A 274 -10.78 -10.18 25.24
CA SER A 274 -11.73 -10.64 24.23
C SER A 274 -13.08 -9.94 24.36
N GLU A 275 -13.58 -9.71 25.58
CA GLU A 275 -14.84 -8.98 25.77
C GLU A 275 -14.76 -7.50 25.40
N ILE A 276 -13.62 -6.80 25.58
CA ILE A 276 -13.47 -5.39 25.14
C ILE A 276 -13.28 -5.30 23.63
N LEU A 277 -12.55 -6.24 23.01
CA LEU A 277 -12.43 -6.31 21.55
C LEU A 277 -13.76 -6.74 20.91
N GLU A 278 -14.47 -7.69 21.51
CA GLU A 278 -15.84 -8.07 21.13
C GLU A 278 -16.81 -6.91 21.38
N THR A 279 -16.71 -6.16 22.48
CA THR A 279 -17.63 -5.04 22.79
C THR A 279 -17.34 -3.81 21.93
N GLU A 280 -16.08 -3.48 21.65
CA GLU A 280 -15.69 -2.37 20.78
C GLU A 280 -15.92 -2.72 19.30
N PHE A 281 -15.73 -3.98 18.92
CA PHE A 281 -16.07 -4.48 17.58
C PHE A 281 -17.58 -4.67 17.38
N THR A 282 -18.35 -5.12 18.38
CA THR A 282 -19.82 -5.24 18.29
C THR A 282 -20.53 -3.90 18.44
N LEU A 283 -20.01 -2.94 19.22
CA LEU A 283 -20.48 -1.56 19.20
C LEU A 283 -20.19 -0.89 17.86
N LYS A 284 -19.03 -1.17 17.25
CA LYS A 284 -18.69 -0.68 15.91
C LYS A 284 -19.56 -1.32 14.83
N ASP A 285 -19.83 -2.63 14.91
CA ASP A 285 -20.80 -3.31 14.06
C ASP A 285 -22.24 -2.76 14.23
N CYS A 286 -22.62 -2.32 15.44
CA CYS A 286 -23.92 -1.71 15.72
C CYS A 286 -23.98 -0.22 15.30
N GLU A 287 -22.91 0.56 15.45
CA GLU A 287 -22.77 1.92 14.88
C GLU A 287 -22.76 1.88 13.35
N ASP A 288 -22.14 0.85 12.77
CA ASP A 288 -22.10 0.57 11.33
C ASP A 288 -23.49 0.17 10.77
N LEU A 289 -24.32 -0.50 11.57
CA LEU A 289 -25.74 -0.77 11.29
C LEU A 289 -26.59 0.53 11.30
N GLU A 290 -26.24 1.51 12.14
CA GLU A 290 -26.85 2.84 12.18
C GLU A 290 -26.32 3.82 11.11
N GLU A 291 -25.09 3.65 10.62
CA GLU A 291 -24.52 4.48 9.55
C GLU A 291 -24.85 3.94 8.14
N SER A 292 -24.98 2.62 7.95
CA SER A 292 -25.44 2.03 6.67
C SER A 292 -26.92 2.30 6.36
N THR A 293 -27.72 2.65 7.37
CA THR A 293 -29.12 3.08 7.21
C THR A 293 -29.27 4.55 6.83
N LYS A 294 -28.20 5.37 6.86
CA LYS A 294 -28.21 6.81 6.51
C LYS A 294 -27.70 7.15 5.10
N ILE A 295 -27.66 6.17 4.18
CA ILE A 295 -27.28 6.44 2.77
C ILE A 295 -28.26 7.41 2.08
N TRP A 296 -29.53 7.39 2.51
CA TRP A 296 -30.62 8.16 1.90
C TRP A 296 -30.99 9.42 2.70
N GLU A 297 -30.44 9.60 3.89
CA GLU A 297 -30.72 10.76 4.73
C GLU A 297 -29.68 11.85 4.47
N TRP A 298 -30.17 13.01 4.03
CA TRP A 298 -29.33 14.19 3.85
C TRP A 298 -28.71 14.61 5.18
N PRO A 299 -27.37 14.74 5.30
CA PRO A 299 -26.73 15.12 6.55
C PRO A 299 -26.91 16.63 6.83
N SER A 300 -28.05 17.01 7.42
CA SER A 300 -28.36 18.39 7.82
C SER A 300 -27.46 18.90 8.97
N ASP A 301 -27.03 18.01 9.87
CA ASP A 301 -26.25 18.36 11.08
C ASP A 301 -24.73 18.41 10.87
N GLN A 302 -24.23 18.13 9.65
CA GLN A 302 -22.79 18.15 9.36
C GLN A 302 -22.33 19.49 8.77
N SER A 303 -21.03 19.82 8.97
CA SER A 303 -20.43 21.01 8.34
C SER A 303 -20.54 20.97 6.81
N ARG A 304 -20.51 22.14 6.15
CA ARG A 304 -20.52 22.24 4.66
C ARG A 304 -19.54 21.30 3.95
N ARG A 305 -18.40 20.97 4.58
CA ARG A 305 -17.42 20.01 4.04
C ARG A 305 -17.89 18.55 4.14
N GLY A 306 -18.64 18.19 5.18
CA GLY A 306 -19.23 16.86 5.34
C GLY A 306 -20.36 16.62 4.34
N GLN A 307 -21.20 17.64 4.12
CA GLN A 307 -22.22 17.62 3.06
C GLN A 307 -21.61 17.43 1.67
N PHE A 308 -20.54 18.16 1.35
CA PHE A 308 -19.81 17.96 0.10
C PHE A 308 -19.24 16.55 -0.04
N TRP A 309 -18.64 16.01 1.02
CA TRP A 309 -18.09 14.64 1.00
C TRP A 309 -19.19 13.59 0.83
N TRP A 310 -20.34 13.78 1.45
CA TRP A 310 -21.51 12.93 1.25
C TRP A 310 -21.98 12.95 -0.20
N VAL A 311 -22.11 14.13 -0.82
CA VAL A 311 -22.48 14.25 -2.25
C VAL A 311 -21.47 13.56 -3.17
N LEU A 312 -20.17 13.66 -2.86
CA LEU A 312 -19.12 13.01 -3.65
C LEU A 312 -19.20 11.48 -3.55
N THR A 313 -19.43 10.94 -2.36
CA THR A 313 -19.44 9.49 -2.11
C THR A 313 -20.79 8.85 -2.43
N TRP A 314 -21.87 9.64 -2.50
CA TRP A 314 -23.23 9.14 -2.74
C TRP A 314 -23.36 8.25 -3.99
N PRO A 315 -22.81 8.59 -5.18
CA PRO A 315 -22.91 7.72 -6.35
C PRO A 315 -22.15 6.39 -6.18
N ILE A 316 -21.01 6.41 -5.48
CA ILE A 316 -20.28 5.18 -5.10
C ILE A 316 -21.13 4.33 -4.16
N SER A 317 -21.69 4.94 -3.12
CA SER A 317 -22.56 4.24 -2.16
C SER A 317 -23.80 3.68 -2.84
N PHE A 318 -24.40 4.40 -3.79
CA PHE A 318 -25.54 3.93 -4.57
C PHE A 318 -25.17 2.75 -5.48
N LEU A 319 -24.03 2.85 -6.18
CA LEU A 319 -23.50 1.77 -7.02
C LEU A 319 -23.26 0.50 -6.19
N LEU A 320 -22.59 0.63 -5.05
CA LEU A 320 -22.29 -0.50 -4.16
C LEU A 320 -23.55 -1.05 -3.49
N TYR A 321 -24.50 -0.20 -3.12
CA TYR A 321 -25.80 -0.64 -2.58
C TYR A 321 -26.58 -1.50 -3.60
N LEU A 322 -26.51 -1.16 -4.89
CA LEU A 322 -27.17 -1.92 -5.94
C LEU A 322 -26.48 -3.26 -6.22
N THR A 323 -25.14 -3.29 -6.20
CA THR A 323 -24.38 -4.46 -6.65
C THR A 323 -23.92 -5.39 -5.54
N THR A 324 -23.75 -4.89 -4.31
CA THR A 324 -23.11 -5.60 -3.22
C THR A 324 -24.07 -5.71 -2.03
N PRO A 325 -24.53 -6.93 -1.66
CA PRO A 325 -25.39 -7.11 -0.51
C PRO A 325 -24.61 -6.83 0.78
N ASP A 326 -25.17 -6.04 1.68
CA ASP A 326 -24.55 -5.75 2.98
C ASP A 326 -24.63 -6.99 3.90
N CYS A 327 -23.46 -7.51 4.27
CA CYS A 327 -23.30 -8.66 5.14
C CYS A 327 -23.70 -8.37 6.60
N ARG A 328 -23.74 -7.09 7.01
CA ARG A 328 -24.21 -6.66 8.34
C ARG A 328 -25.73 -6.84 8.47
N LYS A 329 -26.46 -6.54 7.40
CA LYS A 329 -27.93 -6.67 7.36
C LYS A 329 -28.40 -8.11 7.14
N TYR A 330 -27.67 -8.86 6.31
CA TYR A 330 -28.01 -10.24 5.96
C TYR A 330 -26.80 -11.15 6.16
N PRO A 331 -26.57 -11.68 7.38
CA PRO A 331 -25.36 -12.45 7.69
C PRO A 331 -25.21 -13.73 6.87
N ARG A 332 -26.30 -14.27 6.31
CA ARG A 332 -26.27 -15.45 5.43
C ARG A 332 -25.69 -15.18 4.04
N LEU A 333 -25.62 -13.91 3.61
CA LEU A 333 -25.14 -13.52 2.29
C LEU A 333 -23.66 -13.12 2.27
N PHE A 334 -22.93 -13.31 3.38
CA PHE A 334 -21.52 -12.89 3.50
C PHE A 334 -20.60 -13.45 2.41
N VAL A 335 -20.84 -14.68 1.93
CA VAL A 335 -20.08 -15.28 0.83
C VAL A 335 -20.32 -14.54 -0.49
N VAL A 336 -21.57 -14.10 -0.74
CA VAL A 336 -21.90 -13.32 -1.94
C VAL A 336 -21.26 -11.94 -1.87
N THR A 337 -21.33 -11.28 -0.71
CA THR A 337 -20.64 -10.01 -0.44
C THR A 337 -19.14 -10.16 -0.71
N PHE A 338 -18.51 -11.21 -0.18
CA PHE A 338 -17.08 -11.48 -0.36
C PHE A 338 -16.70 -11.63 -1.85
N ILE A 339 -17.45 -12.43 -2.62
CA ILE A 339 -17.20 -12.62 -4.05
C ILE A 339 -17.41 -11.31 -4.83
N MET A 340 -18.44 -10.54 -4.52
CA MET A 340 -18.70 -9.25 -5.16
C MET A 340 -17.61 -8.22 -4.85
N CYS A 341 -17.07 -8.21 -3.62
CA CYS A 341 -15.93 -7.37 -3.28
C CYS A 341 -14.69 -7.73 -4.09
N ILE A 342 -14.35 -9.03 -4.21
CA ILE A 342 -13.22 -9.49 -5.06
C ILE A 342 -13.40 -9.00 -6.50
N PHE A 343 -14.61 -9.12 -7.05
CA PHE A 343 -14.90 -8.64 -8.40
C PHE A 343 -14.68 -7.12 -8.52
N TRP A 344 -15.23 -6.33 -7.60
CA TRP A 344 -15.09 -4.87 -7.63
C TRP A 344 -13.66 -4.40 -7.40
N ILE A 345 -12.93 -5.01 -6.48
CA ILE A 345 -11.50 -4.72 -6.26
C ILE A 345 -10.74 -5.02 -7.55
N GLY A 346 -10.93 -6.18 -8.18
CA GLY A 346 -10.26 -6.54 -9.42
C GLY A 346 -10.56 -5.60 -10.60
N VAL A 347 -11.84 -5.28 -10.84
CA VAL A 347 -12.25 -4.37 -11.92
C VAL A 347 -11.72 -2.95 -11.67
N THR A 348 -11.86 -2.45 -10.44
CA THR A 348 -11.42 -1.09 -10.08
C THR A 348 -9.90 -0.98 -10.17
N SER A 349 -9.16 -1.98 -9.67
CA SER A 349 -7.69 -2.06 -9.81
C SER A 349 -7.24 -2.05 -11.27
N TYR A 350 -7.93 -2.78 -12.16
CA TYR A 350 -7.62 -2.77 -13.60
C TYR A 350 -7.81 -1.38 -14.22
N ILE A 351 -8.94 -0.72 -13.95
CA ILE A 351 -9.23 0.61 -14.48
C ILE A 351 -8.25 1.66 -13.91
N ILE A 352 -7.90 1.56 -12.62
CA ILE A 352 -6.90 2.43 -11.98
C ILE A 352 -5.54 2.28 -12.66
N SER A 353 -5.06 1.04 -12.87
CA SER A 353 -3.80 0.81 -13.58
C SER A 353 -3.82 1.39 -14.99
N TRP A 354 -4.93 1.21 -15.72
CA TRP A 354 -5.09 1.77 -17.06
C TRP A 354 -4.98 3.30 -17.06
N LEU A 355 -5.74 3.99 -16.20
CA LEU A 355 -5.74 5.45 -16.12
C LEU A 355 -4.37 6.00 -15.73
N ILE A 356 -3.67 5.33 -14.80
CA ILE A 356 -2.35 5.76 -14.35
C ILE A 356 -1.30 5.62 -15.45
N THR A 357 -1.36 4.55 -16.25
CA THR A 357 -0.50 4.40 -17.43
C THR A 357 -0.80 5.49 -18.47
N VAL A 358 -2.07 5.87 -18.68
CA VAL A 358 -2.42 6.99 -19.58
C VAL A 358 -1.89 8.33 -19.06
N ILE A 359 -1.98 8.57 -17.75
CA ILE A 359 -1.44 9.77 -17.10
C ILE A 359 0.10 9.79 -17.23
N GLY A 360 0.77 8.66 -16.97
CA GLY A 360 2.22 8.49 -17.07
C GLY A 360 2.74 8.79 -18.48
N ASP A 361 2.12 8.18 -19.50
CA ASP A 361 2.44 8.41 -20.91
C ASP A 361 2.28 9.88 -21.32
N THR A 362 1.22 10.53 -20.84
CA THR A 362 0.95 11.94 -21.16
C THR A 362 1.97 12.88 -20.51
N LEU A 363 2.47 12.53 -19.31
CA LEU A 363 3.46 13.29 -18.55
C LEU A 363 4.91 12.93 -18.89
N ASP A 364 5.14 11.98 -19.80
CA ASP A 364 6.47 11.43 -20.13
C ASP A 364 7.18 10.79 -18.91
N ILE A 365 6.43 10.22 -17.96
CA ILE A 365 6.96 9.61 -16.73
C ILE A 365 6.89 8.08 -16.85
N PRO A 366 7.98 7.34 -16.56
CA PRO A 366 8.00 5.88 -16.61
C PRO A 366 6.94 5.22 -15.72
N ASP A 367 6.36 4.10 -16.17
CA ASP A 367 5.33 3.35 -15.43
C ASP A 367 5.81 2.86 -14.06
N SER A 368 7.11 2.56 -13.92
CA SER A 368 7.73 2.19 -12.64
C SER A 368 7.63 3.31 -11.60
N VAL A 369 7.85 4.57 -12.01
CA VAL A 369 7.73 5.76 -11.14
C VAL A 369 6.28 6.03 -10.79
N MET A 370 5.38 5.93 -11.77
CA MET A 370 3.93 6.10 -11.54
C MET A 370 3.39 5.03 -10.57
N GLY A 371 3.88 3.79 -10.69
CA GLY A 371 3.62 2.70 -9.74
C GLY A 371 4.15 3.03 -8.33
N LEU A 372 5.44 3.36 -8.24
CA LEU A 372 6.14 3.60 -6.96
C LEU A 372 5.61 4.81 -6.17
N THR A 373 4.97 5.78 -6.82
CA THR A 373 4.52 7.02 -6.18
C THR A 373 3.00 7.10 -6.12
N PHE A 374 2.35 7.31 -7.26
CA PHE A 374 0.93 7.64 -7.32
C PHE A 374 0.04 6.44 -7.01
N LEU A 375 0.35 5.28 -7.59
CA LEU A 375 -0.41 4.05 -7.34
C LEU A 375 -0.20 3.55 -5.90
N ALA A 376 1.05 3.51 -5.46
CA ALA A 376 1.41 3.21 -4.07
C ALA A 376 0.68 4.12 -3.07
N ALA A 377 0.82 5.45 -3.19
CA ALA A 377 0.16 6.39 -2.27
C ALA A 377 -1.37 6.26 -2.31
N GLY A 378 -1.97 6.04 -3.48
CA GLY A 378 -3.41 5.88 -3.62
C GLY A 378 -3.96 4.68 -2.84
N MET A 379 -3.24 3.55 -2.84
CA MET A 379 -3.62 2.34 -2.12
C MET A 379 -3.36 2.41 -0.62
N SER A 380 -2.26 3.04 -0.18
CA SER A 380 -1.85 3.05 1.22
C SER A 380 -2.42 4.21 2.04
N VAL A 381 -3.06 5.21 1.42
CA VAL A 381 -3.69 6.34 2.13
C VAL A 381 -4.82 5.91 3.08
N PRO A 382 -5.75 5.00 2.71
CA PRO A 382 -6.74 4.43 3.64
C PRO A 382 -6.08 3.81 4.89
N GLU A 383 -5.02 3.03 4.70
CA GLU A 383 -4.26 2.40 5.79
C GLU A 383 -3.62 3.46 6.71
N ALA A 384 -3.00 4.51 6.15
CA ALA A 384 -2.45 5.61 6.95
C ALA A 384 -3.53 6.32 7.80
N VAL A 385 -4.72 6.53 7.22
CA VAL A 385 -5.84 7.14 7.94
C VAL A 385 -6.29 6.22 9.09
N SER A 386 -6.46 4.93 8.83
CA SER A 386 -6.84 3.94 9.85
C SER A 386 -5.80 3.88 10.98
N SER A 387 -4.52 3.80 10.65
CA SER A 387 -3.41 3.79 11.60
C SER A 387 -3.35 5.05 12.47
N VAL A 388 -3.61 6.24 11.90
CA VAL A 388 -3.70 7.49 12.68
C VAL A 388 -4.90 7.50 13.63
N ILE A 389 -6.04 6.93 13.22
CA ILE A 389 -7.24 6.83 14.06
C ILE A 389 -6.96 5.91 15.25
N VAL A 390 -6.46 4.70 15.01
CA VAL A 390 -6.12 3.71 16.04
C VAL A 390 -5.06 4.25 17.00
N THR A 391 -4.08 4.98 16.46
CA THR A 391 -3.04 5.63 17.26
C THR A 391 -3.62 6.72 18.19
N ASN A 392 -4.60 7.50 17.72
CA ASN A 392 -5.27 8.50 18.55
C ASN A 392 -6.14 7.88 19.67
N GLN A 393 -6.49 6.60 19.56
CA GLN A 393 -7.19 5.85 20.60
C GLN A 393 -6.25 5.28 21.68
N GLY A 394 -4.93 5.40 21.50
CA GLY A 394 -3.91 4.87 22.43
C GLY A 394 -3.22 3.61 21.93
N TYR A 395 -3.80 2.89 20.97
CA TYR A 395 -3.28 1.62 20.45
C TYR A 395 -2.22 1.79 19.35
N GLY A 396 -1.26 2.69 19.54
CA GLY A 396 -0.29 3.04 18.48
C GLY A 396 0.70 1.93 18.12
N SER A 397 1.07 1.05 19.07
CA SER A 397 1.88 -0.16 18.78
C SER A 397 1.18 -1.06 17.75
N MET A 398 -0.14 -1.21 17.87
CA MET A 398 -0.93 -2.07 17.01
C MET A 398 -1.07 -1.49 15.60
N GLY A 399 -1.37 -0.20 15.48
CA GLY A 399 -1.48 0.47 14.17
C GLY A 399 -0.18 0.41 13.37
N LEU A 400 0.96 0.64 14.03
CA LEU A 400 2.26 0.60 13.37
C LEU A 400 2.72 -0.82 13.02
N SER A 401 2.51 -1.80 13.92
CA SER A 401 2.84 -3.21 13.66
C SER A 401 2.00 -3.80 12.53
N SER A 402 0.71 -3.46 12.47
CA SER A 402 -0.18 -3.87 11.36
C SER A 402 0.32 -3.36 10.01
N SER A 403 0.74 -2.09 9.94
CA SER A 403 1.26 -1.49 8.71
C SER A 403 2.58 -2.15 8.27
N ILE A 404 3.49 -2.49 9.19
CA ILE A 404 4.76 -3.19 8.84
C ILE A 404 4.51 -4.65 8.44
N ALA A 405 3.54 -5.32 9.08
CA ALA A 405 3.19 -6.70 8.77
C ALA A 405 2.55 -6.82 7.37
N SER A 406 1.69 -5.88 6.98
CA SER A 406 1.10 -5.82 5.63
C SER A 406 2.18 -5.79 4.53
N ASN A 407 3.26 -5.01 4.71
CA ASN A 407 4.37 -4.98 3.75
C ASN A 407 5.09 -6.33 3.57
N THR A 408 5.11 -7.17 4.62
CA THR A 408 5.67 -8.52 4.54
C THR A 408 4.75 -9.42 3.71
N PHE A 409 3.43 -9.26 3.87
CA PHE A 409 2.43 -9.89 3.02
C PHE A 409 2.55 -9.43 1.55
N ASP A 410 2.75 -8.15 1.31
CA ASP A 410 2.82 -7.61 -0.06
C ASP A 410 4.03 -8.13 -0.83
N ILE A 411 5.21 -8.14 -0.20
CA ILE A 411 6.42 -8.65 -0.85
C ILE A 411 6.34 -10.17 -1.04
N LEU A 412 5.93 -10.93 -0.03
CA LEU A 412 6.03 -12.39 -0.11
C LEU A 412 4.86 -13.02 -0.87
N LEU A 413 3.63 -12.54 -0.65
CA LEU A 413 2.44 -13.10 -1.27
C LEU A 413 1.95 -12.25 -2.46
N CYS A 414 1.84 -10.92 -2.33
CA CYS A 414 1.31 -10.11 -3.44
C CYS A 414 2.24 -10.12 -4.66
N LEU A 415 3.57 -10.14 -4.50
CA LEU A 415 4.51 -10.41 -5.61
C LEU A 415 4.63 -11.90 -5.95
N GLY A 416 4.81 -12.74 -4.93
CA GLY A 416 5.10 -14.17 -5.12
C GLY A 416 3.99 -14.93 -5.84
N LEU A 417 2.72 -14.69 -5.49
CA LEU A 417 1.58 -15.43 -6.03
C LEU A 417 1.35 -15.18 -7.52
N PRO A 418 1.24 -13.93 -8.01
CA PRO A 418 1.09 -13.66 -9.45
C PRO A 418 2.30 -14.16 -10.26
N TRP A 419 3.52 -14.00 -9.74
CA TRP A 419 4.72 -14.51 -10.41
C TRP A 419 4.74 -16.03 -10.50
N PHE A 420 4.33 -16.73 -9.45
CA PHE A 420 4.22 -18.18 -9.43
C PHE A 420 3.18 -18.67 -10.44
N ILE A 421 2.00 -18.03 -10.48
CA ILE A 421 0.93 -18.41 -11.41
C ILE A 421 1.35 -18.13 -12.86
N LYS A 422 1.94 -16.97 -13.18
CA LYS A 422 2.37 -16.63 -14.55
C LYS A 422 3.51 -17.54 -15.03
N THR A 423 4.51 -17.82 -14.20
CA THR A 423 5.62 -18.71 -14.57
C THR A 423 5.21 -20.18 -14.67
N GLY A 424 4.23 -20.61 -13.87
CA GLY A 424 3.73 -21.99 -13.83
C GLY A 424 2.74 -22.32 -14.94
N TYR A 425 1.72 -21.48 -15.14
CA TYR A 425 0.58 -21.77 -16.02
C TYR A 425 0.62 -21.05 -17.37
N TYR A 426 1.26 -19.88 -17.46
CA TYR A 426 1.31 -19.06 -18.69
C TYR A 426 2.75 -18.76 -19.15
N PRO A 427 3.57 -19.79 -19.44
CA PRO A 427 4.94 -19.55 -19.91
C PRO A 427 4.91 -18.89 -21.30
N LYS A 428 5.50 -17.69 -21.43
CA LYS A 428 5.66 -16.96 -22.71
C LYS A 428 6.37 -17.77 -23.80
N SER A 429 7.13 -18.81 -23.44
CA SER A 429 7.72 -19.78 -24.38
C SER A 429 8.01 -21.11 -23.68
N PRO A 430 7.83 -22.27 -24.34
CA PRO A 430 7.99 -23.59 -23.71
C PRO A 430 9.40 -23.87 -23.16
N LYS A 431 10.43 -23.12 -23.60
CA LYS A 431 11.83 -23.22 -23.14
C LYS A 431 12.28 -22.13 -22.15
N LYS A 432 11.45 -21.13 -21.83
CA LYS A 432 11.82 -19.99 -20.98
C LYS A 432 10.72 -19.70 -19.95
N ARG A 433 10.75 -20.40 -18.82
CA ARG A 433 9.84 -20.20 -17.67
C ARG A 433 10.37 -19.13 -16.71
N TYR A 434 10.50 -17.91 -17.19
CA TYR A 434 10.86 -16.75 -16.36
C TYR A 434 10.08 -15.51 -16.75
N ILE A 435 9.84 -14.62 -15.79
CA ILE A 435 9.32 -13.27 -16.02
C ILE A 435 10.51 -12.34 -16.15
N LYS A 436 10.58 -11.57 -17.24
CA LYS A 436 11.62 -10.55 -17.42
C LYS A 436 11.15 -9.24 -16.82
N ILE A 437 11.98 -8.64 -15.96
CA ILE A 437 11.79 -7.29 -15.42
C ILE A 437 12.48 -6.32 -16.37
N ASN A 438 11.81 -5.22 -16.73
CA ASN A 438 12.32 -4.28 -17.73
C ASN A 438 13.19 -3.17 -17.11
N SER A 439 12.91 -2.76 -15.88
CA SER A 439 13.64 -1.74 -15.15
C SER A 439 14.68 -2.34 -14.21
N ALA A 440 15.95 -2.04 -14.46
CA ALA A 440 17.02 -2.27 -13.49
C ALA A 440 16.92 -1.31 -12.28
N GLY A 441 16.11 -0.25 -12.38
CA GLY A 441 15.88 0.76 -11.33
C GLY A 441 15.16 0.20 -10.13
N LEU A 442 14.35 -0.84 -10.35
CA LEU A 442 13.67 -1.58 -9.28
C LEU A 442 14.65 -2.26 -8.32
N SER A 443 15.77 -2.79 -8.81
CA SER A 443 16.79 -3.41 -7.96
C SER A 443 17.43 -2.38 -7.04
N TYR A 444 17.71 -1.16 -7.55
CA TYR A 444 18.21 -0.05 -6.73
C TYR A 444 17.15 0.46 -5.75
N SER A 445 15.88 0.53 -6.17
CA SER A 445 14.76 0.91 -5.32
C SER A 445 14.55 -0.09 -4.16
N ALA A 446 14.70 -1.39 -4.41
CA ALA A 446 14.65 -2.43 -3.38
C ALA A 446 15.86 -2.36 -2.40
N ILE A 447 17.06 -2.01 -2.87
CA ILE A 447 18.20 -1.76 -1.97
C ILE A 447 17.93 -0.54 -1.09
N SER A 448 17.37 0.52 -1.67
CA SER A 448 17.01 1.74 -0.94
C SER A 448 15.89 1.47 0.09
N LEU A 449 14.93 0.59 -0.23
CA LEU A 449 13.92 0.07 0.70
C LEU A 449 14.54 -0.53 1.96
N LEU A 450 15.53 -1.43 1.81
CA LEU A 450 16.24 -2.03 2.95
C LEU A 450 16.94 -0.97 3.80
N SER A 451 17.58 0.02 3.16
CA SER A 451 18.21 1.15 3.85
C SER A 451 17.20 1.95 4.67
N THR A 452 16.04 2.27 4.08
CA THR A 452 14.99 3.02 4.80
C THR A 452 14.41 2.27 5.98
N LEU A 453 14.26 0.94 5.88
CA LEU A 453 13.82 0.10 7.00
C LEU A 453 14.82 0.16 8.17
N VAL A 454 16.12 0.02 7.88
CA VAL A 454 17.17 0.09 8.89
C VAL A 454 17.19 1.48 9.55
N LEU A 455 17.12 2.54 8.75
CA LEU A 455 17.08 3.92 9.26
C LEU A 455 15.84 4.19 10.12
N PHE A 456 14.67 3.70 9.71
CA PHE A 456 13.44 3.78 10.49
C PHE A 456 13.59 3.07 11.84
N TYR A 457 14.04 1.81 11.84
CA TYR A 457 14.22 1.03 13.06
C TYR A 457 15.22 1.70 14.01
N LEU A 458 16.35 2.19 13.49
CA LEU A 458 17.33 2.95 14.27
C LEU A 458 16.73 4.23 14.86
N SER A 459 15.94 4.98 14.10
CA SER A 459 15.27 6.21 14.56
C SER A 459 14.34 5.94 15.74
N VAL A 460 13.53 4.87 15.66
CA VAL A 460 12.65 4.42 16.74
C VAL A 460 13.45 3.90 17.95
N ALA A 461 14.52 3.13 17.70
CA ALA A 461 15.36 2.56 18.75
C ALA A 461 16.14 3.62 19.53
N PHE A 462 16.73 4.61 18.86
CA PHE A 462 17.41 5.73 19.51
C PHE A 462 16.46 6.56 20.38
N ASN A 463 15.19 6.68 19.97
CA ASN A 463 14.17 7.35 20.77
C ASN A 463 13.52 6.43 21.82
N LYS A 464 14.16 5.30 22.16
CA LYS A 464 13.70 4.32 23.17
C LYS A 464 12.25 3.88 22.94
N PHE A 465 11.87 3.63 21.68
CA PHE A 465 10.54 3.16 21.30
C PHE A 465 9.42 4.12 21.73
N ARG A 466 9.70 5.42 21.66
CA ARG A 466 8.68 6.47 21.77
C ARG A 466 8.51 7.09 20.39
N LEU A 467 7.30 7.11 19.85
CA LEU A 467 7.02 7.82 18.61
C LEU A 467 6.57 9.25 18.96
N ASN A 468 7.53 10.18 18.87
CA ASN A 468 7.29 11.61 19.06
C ASN A 468 7.11 12.30 17.69
N TRP A 469 6.53 13.50 17.69
CA TRP A 469 6.45 14.35 16.49
C TRP A 469 7.81 14.58 15.80
N LYS A 470 8.92 14.54 16.56
CA LYS A 470 10.29 14.63 16.01
C LYS A 470 10.67 13.40 15.18
N VAL A 471 10.35 12.20 15.67
CA VAL A 471 10.57 10.95 14.93
C VAL A 471 9.65 10.91 13.72
N GLY A 472 8.40 11.36 13.86
CA GLY A 472 7.47 11.49 12.74
C GLY A 472 7.98 12.45 11.66
N LEU A 473 8.50 13.62 12.04
CA LEU A 473 9.13 14.56 11.10
C LEU A 473 10.37 13.97 10.43
N SER A 474 11.22 13.26 11.19
CA SER A 474 12.37 12.55 10.62
C SER A 474 11.94 11.48 9.61
N CYS A 475 10.87 10.73 9.87
CA CYS A 475 10.31 9.75 8.93
C CYS A 475 9.77 10.42 7.66
N LEU A 476 9.10 11.57 7.79
CA LEU A 476 8.61 12.33 6.64
C LEU A 476 9.76 12.83 5.75
N LEU A 477 10.85 13.33 6.37
CA LEU A 477 12.03 13.76 5.62
C LEU A 477 12.71 12.59 4.91
N MET A 478 12.83 11.44 5.58
CA MET A 478 13.35 10.21 4.96
C MET A 478 12.48 9.75 3.79
N TYR A 479 11.15 9.86 3.92
CA TYR A 479 10.20 9.50 2.85
C TYR A 479 10.38 10.39 1.61
N ILE A 480 10.45 11.71 1.80
CA ILE A 480 10.67 12.66 0.69
C ILE A 480 12.04 12.40 0.05
N ALA A 481 13.09 12.19 0.85
CA ALA A 481 14.42 11.89 0.33
C ALA A 481 14.42 10.59 -0.51
N PHE A 482 13.78 9.54 -0.02
CA PHE A 482 13.63 8.29 -0.76
C PHE A 482 12.89 8.51 -2.10
N LEU A 483 11.73 9.18 -2.08
CA LEU A 483 10.95 9.41 -3.28
C LEU A 483 11.74 10.18 -4.33
N THR A 484 12.48 11.21 -3.91
CA THR A 484 13.33 11.98 -4.82
C THR A 484 14.44 11.12 -5.41
N LEU A 485 15.14 10.31 -4.60
CA LEU A 485 16.20 9.44 -5.07
C LEU A 485 15.68 8.36 -6.04
N ALA A 486 14.58 7.69 -5.68
CA ALA A 486 13.97 6.66 -6.52
C ALA A 486 13.49 7.22 -7.87
N SER A 487 12.84 8.39 -7.85
CA SER A 487 12.38 9.05 -9.07
C SER A 487 13.55 9.46 -9.97
N LEU A 488 14.64 9.99 -9.39
CA LEU A 488 15.84 10.37 -10.14
C LEU A 488 16.54 9.15 -10.79
N ILE A 489 16.62 8.02 -10.08
CA ILE A 489 17.20 6.78 -10.60
C ILE A 489 16.38 6.25 -11.78
N GLU A 490 15.06 6.18 -11.66
CA GLU A 490 14.17 5.67 -12.72
C GLU A 490 14.08 6.61 -13.94
N LEU A 491 14.26 7.91 -13.75
CA LEU A 491 14.33 8.92 -14.81
C LEU A 491 15.71 8.97 -15.51
N ASN A 492 16.61 8.01 -15.25
CA ASN A 492 17.96 7.94 -15.84
C ASN A 492 18.85 9.16 -15.56
N THR A 493 18.57 9.97 -14.52
CA THR A 493 19.31 11.23 -14.33
C THR A 493 20.76 11.03 -13.89
N PHE A 494 21.04 9.96 -13.14
CA PHE A 494 22.40 9.64 -12.68
C PHE A 494 23.17 8.77 -13.67
N PHE A 495 22.50 7.74 -14.19
CA PHE A 495 23.04 6.77 -15.14
C PHE A 495 21.87 6.13 -15.90
N PRO A 496 22.08 5.64 -17.13
CA PRO A 496 21.01 4.99 -17.90
C PRO A 496 20.66 3.64 -17.28
N VAL A 497 19.51 3.57 -16.63
CA VAL A 497 18.95 2.38 -15.98
C VAL A 497 17.85 1.74 -16.83
N ASN A 498 17.03 2.59 -17.45
CA ASN A 498 15.90 2.23 -18.28
C ASN A 498 16.18 2.56 -19.74
N LEU A 499 15.77 1.67 -20.64
CA LEU A 499 15.78 1.97 -22.07
C LEU A 499 14.70 3.02 -22.39
N PRO A 500 14.91 3.86 -23.42
CA PRO A 500 13.87 4.79 -23.87
C PRO A 500 12.64 4.04 -24.37
N THR A 501 11.46 4.64 -24.27
CA THR A 501 10.23 4.05 -24.82
C THR A 501 10.21 4.19 -26.35
N CYS A 502 9.94 3.11 -27.08
CA CYS A 502 9.80 3.12 -28.54
C CYS A 502 8.60 3.97 -28.97
N ASP A 503 8.72 4.68 -30.10
CA ASP A 503 7.69 5.44 -30.83
C ASP A 503 6.62 6.12 -29.94
N ARG A 504 6.85 7.41 -29.66
CA ARG A 504 5.96 8.29 -28.86
C ARG A 504 5.11 9.23 -29.70
#